data_AF-A0A520CVN8-F1
#
_entry.id   AF-A0A520CVN8-F1
#
_cell.length_a   1.000
_cell.length_b   1.000
_cell.length_c   1.000
_cell.angle_alpha   90.00
_cell.angle_beta   90.00
_cell.angle_gamma   90.00
#
_symmetry.space_group_name_H-M   'P 1'
#
loop_
_entity.id
_entity.type
_entity.pdbx_description
1 polymer ?
#
loop_
_entity_poly.entity_id
_entity_poly.type
_entity_poly.pdbx_seq_one_letter_code
_entity_poly.pdbx_strand_id
1 'polypeptide(L)'
;HYLHLCEITQVEDGKKLAYTWRYDNYPGNSEITWEIFDNGDKTRVTLTHTGLESFEENGKDFSKDSFKGGWTYFLNDALKGYLEPNT
;
A
#
# COMPACT_ATOMS: atom_id res chain seq x y z
N HIS A 1 -14.17 -9.16 -6.99
CA HIS A 1 -13.29 -9.38 -5.84
C HIS A 1 -11.92 -9.72 -6.40
N TYR A 2 -10.90 -8.94 -6.07
CA TYR A 2 -9.54 -9.15 -6.57
C TYR A 2 -8.76 -9.90 -5.49
N LEU A 3 -8.25 -11.10 -5.79
CA LEU A 3 -7.46 -11.87 -4.83
C LEU A 3 -6.01 -11.39 -4.89
N HIS A 4 -5.54 -10.81 -3.79
CA HIS A 4 -4.15 -10.38 -3.65
C HIS A 4 -3.23 -11.53 -3.25
N LEU A 5 -2.14 -11.67 -3.98
CA LEU A 5 -1.02 -12.54 -3.65
C LEU A 5 0.15 -11.63 -3.24
N CYS A 6 0.66 -11.84 -2.02
CA CYS A 6 1.73 -11.04 -1.46
C CYS A 6 2.87 -11.93 -0.97
N GLU A 7 4.10 -11.53 -1.26
CA GLU A 7 5.32 -12.09 -0.72
C GLU A 7 6.10 -10.99 -0.02
N ILE A 8 6.49 -11.21 1.24
CA ILE A 8 7.26 -10.23 2.00
C ILE A 8 8.69 -10.16 1.45
N THR A 9 9.12 -8.98 1.01
CA THR A 9 10.46 -8.78 0.42
C THR A 9 11.43 -8.15 1.40
N GLN A 10 10.96 -7.30 2.32
CA GLN A 10 11.79 -6.68 3.36
C GLN A 10 10.99 -6.44 4.65
N VAL A 11 11.62 -6.68 5.79
CA VAL A 11 11.09 -6.32 7.12
C VAL A 11 12.20 -5.74 7.96
N GLU A 12 11.97 -4.55 8.49
CA GLU A 12 12.75 -3.96 9.56
C GLU A 12 11.78 -3.47 10.64
N ASP A 13 11.87 -4.06 11.82
CA ASP A 13 10.91 -3.82 12.90
C ASP A 13 10.81 -2.33 13.26
N GLY A 14 9.57 -1.84 13.35
CA GLY A 14 9.27 -0.42 13.60
C GLY A 14 9.71 0.58 12.53
N LYS A 15 10.30 0.16 11.41
CA LYS A 15 10.84 1.08 10.39
C LYS A 15 10.39 0.81 8.97
N LYS A 16 10.35 -0.45 8.53
CA LYS A 16 10.08 -0.76 7.12
C LYS A 16 9.36 -2.09 6.94
N LEU A 17 8.40 -2.10 6.03
CA LEU A 17 7.76 -3.30 5.52
C LEU A 17 7.60 -3.17 4.00
N ALA A 18 8.19 -4.08 3.24
CA ALA A 18 7.99 -4.15 1.79
C ALA A 18 7.49 -5.53 1.38
N TYR A 19 6.58 -5.56 0.41
CA TYR A 19 6.02 -6.80 -0.11
C TYR A 19 5.51 -6.64 -1.54
N THR A 20 5.52 -7.74 -2.28
CA THR A 20 4.95 -7.79 -3.62
C THR A 20 3.44 -7.64 -3.56
N TRP A 21 2.89 -7.02 -4.60
CA TRP A 21 1.45 -6.85 -4.79
C TRP A 21 1.11 -7.37 -6.18
N ARG A 22 0.46 -8.53 -6.19
CA ARG A 22 0.01 -9.24 -7.38
C ARG A 22 -1.45 -9.64 -7.21
N TYR A 23 -2.13 -9.79 -8.33
CA TYR A 23 -3.49 -10.30 -8.38
C TYR A 23 -3.52 -11.69 -9.00
N ASP A 24 -4.27 -12.59 -8.39
CA ASP A 24 -4.51 -13.91 -8.99
C ASP A 24 -5.30 -13.78 -10.29
N ASN A 25 -4.86 -14.47 -11.35
CA ASN A 25 -5.41 -14.42 -12.71
C ASN A 25 -5.25 -13.09 -13.48
N TYR A 26 -4.47 -12.13 -12.99
CA TYR A 26 -4.11 -10.93 -13.76
C TYR A 26 -2.59 -10.86 -13.97
N PRO A 27 -2.12 -10.44 -15.16
CA PRO A 27 -0.72 -10.16 -15.37
C PRO A 27 -0.28 -8.93 -14.55
N GLY A 28 1.02 -8.82 -14.33
CA GLY A 28 1.64 -7.72 -13.61
C GLY A 28 2.07 -8.07 -12.19
N ASN A 29 3.03 -7.30 -11.71
CA ASN A 29 3.58 -7.40 -10.37
C ASN A 29 4.12 -6.04 -9.97
N SER A 30 3.81 -5.65 -8.74
CA SER A 30 4.19 -4.36 -8.17
C SER A 30 4.76 -4.57 -6.77
N GLU A 31 5.29 -3.53 -6.16
CA GLU A 31 5.77 -3.59 -4.78
C GLU A 31 5.16 -2.45 -3.95
N ILE A 32 4.69 -2.80 -2.76
CA ILE A 32 4.30 -1.84 -1.73
C ILE A 32 5.44 -1.75 -0.73
N THR A 33 5.88 -0.53 -0.45
CA THR A 33 6.83 -0.24 0.62
C THR A 33 6.21 0.73 1.61
N TRP A 34 6.17 0.32 2.86
CA TRP A 34 5.85 1.14 4.01
C TRP A 34 7.15 1.56 4.69
N GLU A 35 7.31 2.85 4.89
CA GLU A 35 8.39 3.42 5.70
C GLU A 35 7.78 4.19 6.86
N ILE A 36 8.24 3.87 8.07
CA ILE A 36 7.71 4.36 9.33
C ILE A 36 8.80 5.19 9.99
N PHE A 37 8.47 6.45 10.27
CA PHE A 37 9.38 7.42 10.84
C PHE A 37 8.80 7.95 12.14
N ASP A 38 9.66 8.05 13.15
CA ASP A 38 9.36 8.81 14.35
C ASP A 38 9.13 10.29 14.00
N ASN A 39 8.12 10.89 14.63
CA ASN A 39 7.77 12.30 14.50
C ASN A 39 7.29 12.85 15.85
N GLY A 40 8.03 12.53 16.93
CA GLY A 40 7.71 12.92 18.30
C GLY A 40 6.56 12.09 18.85
N ASP A 41 5.48 12.76 19.28
CA ASP A 41 4.30 12.08 19.82
C ASP A 41 3.42 11.43 18.72
N LYS A 42 3.91 11.45 17.47
CA LYS A 42 3.21 10.97 16.28
C LYS A 42 4.15 10.13 15.44
N THR A 43 3.56 9.37 14.52
CA THR A 43 4.30 8.60 13.51
C THR A 43 4.04 9.20 12.13
N ARG A 44 5.10 9.40 11.35
CA ARG A 44 4.97 9.67 9.92
C ARG A 44 5.11 8.36 9.15
N VAL A 45 4.12 8.06 8.34
CA VAL A 45 4.15 6.91 7.43
C VAL A 45 4.28 7.41 6.00
N THR A 46 5.21 6.84 5.24
CA THR A 46 5.29 6.99 3.79
C THR A 46 4.96 5.64 3.17
N LEU A 47 3.94 5.61 2.31
CA LEU A 47 3.63 4.44 1.49
C LEU A 47 4.02 4.74 0.04
N THR A 48 4.83 3.84 -0.52
CA THR A 48 5.27 3.90 -1.91
C THR A 48 4.80 2.65 -2.64
N HIS A 49 4.09 2.82 -3.76
CA HIS A 49 3.63 1.73 -4.63
C HIS A 49 4.32 1.85 -5.99
N THR A 50 5.28 0.96 -6.26
CA THR A 50 6.09 0.94 -7.50
C THR A 50 5.68 -0.20 -8.42
N GLY A 51 6.04 -0.13 -9.71
CA GLY A 51 5.72 -1.20 -10.67
C GLY A 51 4.26 -1.17 -11.17
N LEU A 52 3.59 -0.02 -11.08
CA LEU A 52 2.19 0.13 -11.51
C LEU A 52 2.02 -0.06 -13.02
N GLU A 53 3.07 0.27 -13.79
CA GLU A 53 3.14 0.06 -15.24
C GLU A 53 2.96 -1.41 -15.63
N SER A 54 3.24 -2.35 -14.71
CA SER A 54 3.02 -3.77 -14.94
C SER A 54 1.55 -4.16 -15.08
N PHE A 55 0.62 -3.27 -14.70
CA PHE A 55 -0.83 -3.49 -14.74
C PHE A 55 -1.55 -2.75 -15.86
N GLU A 56 -0.83 -2.09 -16.78
CA GLU A 56 -1.45 -1.25 -17.83
C GLU A 56 -2.50 -1.99 -18.67
N GLU A 57 -2.32 -3.29 -18.88
CA GLU A 57 -3.23 -4.13 -19.66
C GLU A 57 -4.49 -4.58 -18.89
N ASN A 58 -4.55 -4.35 -17.57
CA ASN A 58 -5.63 -4.84 -16.71
C ASN A 58 -6.85 -3.90 -16.67
N GLY A 59 -6.77 -2.75 -17.34
CA GLY A 59 -7.85 -1.78 -17.48
C GLY A 59 -7.87 -0.70 -16.39
N LYS A 60 -8.90 0.18 -16.46
CA LYS A 60 -8.97 1.43 -15.69
C LYS A 60 -8.91 1.27 -14.16
N ASP A 61 -9.37 0.12 -13.65
CA ASP A 61 -9.40 -0.17 -12.22
C ASP A 61 -7.98 -0.33 -11.64
N PHE A 62 -7.00 -0.63 -12.50
CA PHE A 62 -5.57 -0.75 -12.17
C PHE A 62 -4.78 0.49 -12.60
N SER A 63 -5.46 1.61 -12.80
CA SER A 63 -4.79 2.89 -13.07
C SER A 63 -4.11 3.45 -11.81
N LYS A 64 -3.08 4.27 -12.02
CA LYS A 64 -2.40 5.00 -10.95
C LYS A 64 -3.36 5.81 -10.08
N ASP A 65 -4.38 6.43 -10.66
CA ASP A 65 -5.36 7.23 -9.92
C ASP A 65 -6.27 6.36 -9.05
N SER A 66 -6.64 5.16 -9.52
CA SER A 66 -7.38 4.17 -8.73
C SER A 66 -6.57 3.75 -7.50
N PHE A 67 -5.30 3.37 -7.68
CA PHE A 67 -4.42 3.02 -6.56
C PHE A 67 -4.21 4.19 -5.60
N LYS A 68 -3.96 5.39 -6.12
CA LYS A 68 -3.80 6.60 -5.31
C LYS A 68 -5.05 6.88 -4.48
N GLY A 69 -6.24 6.76 -5.06
CA GLY A 69 -7.51 6.94 -4.36
C GLY A 69 -7.68 5.94 -3.22
N GLY A 70 -7.46 4.65 -3.49
CA GLY A 70 -7.52 3.59 -2.48
C GLY A 70 -6.55 3.82 -1.33
N TRP A 71 -5.27 4.07 -1.63
CA TRP A 71 -4.26 4.32 -0.60
C TRP A 71 -4.51 5.60 0.20
N THR A 72 -5.03 6.66 -0.44
CA THR A 72 -5.39 7.91 0.25
C THR A 72 -6.45 7.63 1.32
N TYR A 73 -7.50 6.87 0.99
CA TYR A 73 -8.53 6.48 1.95
C TYR A 73 -7.97 5.59 3.07
N PHE A 74 -7.20 4.55 2.71
CA PHE A 74 -6.66 3.63 3.71
C PHE A 74 -5.74 4.32 4.71
N LEU A 75 -4.88 5.23 4.27
CA LEU A 75 -3.93 5.91 5.15
C LEU A 75 -4.60 7.00 5.99
N ASN A 76 -5.43 7.84 5.37
CA ASN A 76 -5.91 9.06 6.01
C ASN A 76 -7.22 8.86 6.80
N ASP A 77 -8.04 7.89 6.41
CA ASP A 77 -9.34 7.64 7.02
C ASP A 77 -9.34 6.32 7.80
N ALA A 78 -9.12 5.18 7.14
CA ALA A 78 -9.32 3.86 7.74
C ALA A 78 -8.28 3.51 8.80
N LEU A 79 -6.97 3.61 8.46
CA LEU A 79 -5.89 3.32 9.39
C LEU A 79 -5.87 4.32 10.53
N LYS A 80 -5.99 5.61 10.19
CA LYS A 80 -6.05 6.68 11.19
C LYS A 80 -7.21 6.47 12.18
N GLY A 81 -8.42 6.21 11.68
CA GLY A 81 -9.59 5.96 12.52
C GLY A 81 -9.52 4.66 13.33
N TYR A 82 -8.72 3.68 12.90
CA TYR A 82 -8.44 2.48 13.70
C TYR A 82 -7.45 2.75 14.84
N LEU A 83 -6.43 3.58 14.60
CA LEU A 83 -5.38 3.88 15.57
C LEU A 83 -5.79 4.95 16.57
N GLU A 84 -6.57 5.93 16.15
CA GLU A 84 -7.06 7.01 17.00
C GLU A 84 -8.36 6.57 17.70
N PRO A 85 -8.42 6.57 19.04
CA PRO A 85 -9.66 6.30 19.74
C PRO A 85 -10.73 7.33 19.36
N ASN A 86 -11.99 6.90 19.27
CA ASN A 86 -13.14 7.80 19.20
C ASN A 86 -13.19 8.62 20.50
N THR A 87 -12.55 9.79 20.52
CA THR A 87 -12.73 10.81 21.56
C THR A 87 -13.94 11.68 21.27
#